data_AF-G2PG97-F1
#
_entry.id   AF-G2PG97-F1
#
_cell.length_a   1.000
_cell.length_b   1.000
_cell.length_c   1.000
_cell.angle_alpha   90.00
_cell.angle_beta   90.00
_cell.angle_gamma   90.00
#
_symmetry.space_group_name_H-M   'P 1'
#
loop_
_entity.id
_entity.type
_entity.pdbx_description
1 polymer ?
#
loop_
_entity_poly.entity_id
_entity_poly.type
_entity_poly.pdbx_seq_one_letter_code
_entity_poly.pdbx_strand_id
1 'polypeptide(L)'
;MIAKNGSDLRPERGQGPPILSGSAASAGPAPYAAPASHGSRSARISLLAISLGSAGLGGAWQAATSVASAWIQISDVLFVISGLVWVVLLAAYVRHGGARWRNLREDLRHPGQGFALAYVPIIGMLITGHFSRFGEEGARWAYAVFVVAAALVAARLLAHWFTGGLGDLVAFMLPTLRERSFHTGLWIYSFPVAATTNFLVRWTSAAEVPGRETVVWTLLAVASGGFLLLGVATLVHGGRHWRLRTGRPELG
;
A
#
# COMPACT_ATOMS: atom_id res chain seq x y z
N MET A 1 -58.70 5.95 67.98
CA MET A 1 -58.15 6.26 66.63
C MET A 1 -59.30 6.17 65.65
N ILE A 2 -59.73 7.32 65.12
CA ILE A 2 -61.03 7.58 64.50
C ILE A 2 -60.92 7.55 62.96
N ALA A 3 -61.97 7.04 62.32
CA ALA A 3 -62.21 7.00 60.87
C ALA A 3 -62.80 8.31 60.30
N LYS A 4 -62.59 8.58 59.00
CA LYS A 4 -63.51 9.13 57.97
C LYS A 4 -62.70 9.76 56.82
N ASN A 5 -62.84 9.37 55.55
CA ASN A 5 -63.96 9.55 54.60
C ASN A 5 -64.09 11.01 54.10
N GLY A 6 -64.01 11.24 52.78
CA GLY A 6 -64.22 12.57 52.19
C GLY A 6 -63.77 12.71 50.74
N SER A 7 -64.58 12.21 49.83
CA SER A 7 -64.60 12.47 48.38
C SER A 7 -64.83 13.94 48.03
N ASP A 8 -64.18 14.44 46.97
CA ASP A 8 -64.78 15.50 46.14
C ASP A 8 -64.56 15.22 44.65
N LEU A 9 -65.68 15.15 43.94
CA LEU A 9 -65.86 14.93 42.51
C LEU A 9 -66.22 16.28 41.87
N ARG A 10 -65.59 16.65 40.75
CA ARG A 10 -66.27 17.36 39.63
C ARG A 10 -65.40 17.46 38.36
N PRO A 11 -66.02 17.63 37.18
CA PRO A 11 -65.62 16.94 35.95
C PRO A 11 -65.30 17.87 34.76
N GLU A 12 -64.87 17.26 33.66
CA GLU A 12 -65.08 17.65 32.25
C GLU A 12 -64.55 19.02 31.77
N ARG A 13 -63.43 18.99 31.02
CA ARG A 13 -63.33 19.78 29.79
C ARG A 13 -63.05 18.86 28.61
N GLY A 14 -64.04 18.80 27.73
CA GLY A 14 -64.12 17.91 26.59
C GLY A 14 -62.95 18.02 25.62
N GLN A 15 -62.57 16.85 25.11
CA GLN A 15 -61.74 16.69 23.93
C GLN A 15 -62.65 16.11 22.84
N GLY A 16 -63.21 16.98 22.01
CA GLY A 16 -63.74 16.57 20.71
C GLY A 16 -62.59 16.38 19.71
N PRO A 17 -62.69 15.41 18.78
CA PRO A 17 -61.80 15.31 17.61
C PRO A 17 -62.26 16.36 16.55
N PRO A 18 -61.50 16.71 15.47
CA PRO A 18 -60.65 15.81 14.67
C PRO A 18 -59.39 16.42 14.00
N ILE A 19 -58.57 15.50 13.47
CA ILE A 19 -57.75 15.58 12.24
C ILE A 19 -56.83 16.80 12.04
N LEU A 20 -55.52 16.56 12.14
CA LEU A 20 -54.51 17.26 11.37
C LEU A 20 -53.62 16.26 10.62
N SER A 21 -53.78 16.28 9.30
CA SER A 21 -52.85 15.74 8.32
C SER A 21 -51.48 16.40 8.50
N GLY A 22 -50.52 15.65 9.06
CA GLY A 22 -49.11 16.02 9.12
C GLY A 22 -48.30 15.00 8.33
N SER A 23 -47.82 15.43 7.15
CA SER A 23 -46.92 14.70 6.28
C SER A 23 -45.70 14.15 7.05
N ALA A 24 -45.68 12.83 7.29
CA ALA A 24 -44.52 12.13 7.81
C ALA A 24 -43.53 11.86 6.66
N ALA A 25 -42.90 12.91 6.15
CA ALA A 25 -41.64 12.80 5.44
C ALA A 25 -40.50 12.74 6.47
N SER A 26 -40.39 11.65 7.23
CA SER A 26 -39.28 11.41 8.15
C SER A 26 -38.13 10.75 7.41
N ALA A 27 -37.22 11.62 6.94
CA ALA A 27 -35.78 11.42 6.75
C ALA A 27 -35.28 9.99 6.48
N GLY A 28 -35.04 9.70 5.20
CA GLY A 28 -34.12 8.62 4.83
C GLY A 28 -32.73 8.83 5.46
N PRO A 29 -31.98 7.75 5.72
CA PRO A 29 -30.68 7.84 6.38
C PRO A 29 -29.78 8.79 5.61
N ALA A 30 -29.14 9.72 6.34
CA ALA A 30 -28.14 10.61 5.78
C ALA A 30 -27.14 9.78 4.95
N PRO A 31 -26.83 10.17 3.70
CA PRO A 31 -25.85 9.46 2.90
C PRO A 31 -24.57 9.39 3.72
N TYR A 32 -24.11 8.16 3.98
CA TYR A 32 -22.85 7.86 4.64
C TYR A 32 -21.75 8.72 4.00
N ALA A 33 -21.40 9.82 4.66
CA ALA A 33 -20.29 10.66 4.26
C ALA A 33 -19.03 9.83 4.50
N ALA A 34 -18.58 9.13 3.46
CA ALA A 34 -17.37 8.34 3.50
C ALA A 34 -16.23 9.23 4.03
N PRO A 35 -15.52 8.81 5.10
CA PRO A 35 -14.48 9.64 5.69
C PRO A 35 -13.38 9.91 4.66
N ALA A 36 -13.24 11.18 4.26
CA ALA A 36 -12.36 11.65 3.19
C ALA A 36 -10.84 11.54 3.50
N SER A 37 -10.43 10.84 4.55
CA SER A 37 -9.04 10.76 5.02
C SER A 37 -8.27 9.51 4.55
N HIS A 38 -8.95 8.46 4.08
CA HIS A 38 -8.29 7.21 3.65
C HIS A 38 -7.55 7.30 2.30
N GLY A 39 -7.85 8.31 1.47
CA GLY A 39 -7.32 8.43 0.11
C GLY A 39 -5.82 8.77 0.00
N SER A 40 -5.27 9.60 0.90
CA SER A 40 -3.86 10.05 0.76
C SER A 40 -2.82 9.03 1.23
N ARG A 41 -3.22 8.11 2.11
CA ARG A 41 -2.32 7.14 2.75
C ARG A 41 -2.14 5.90 1.87
N SER A 42 -3.24 5.36 1.33
CA SER A 42 -3.20 4.22 0.41
C SER A 42 -2.44 4.56 -0.89
N ALA A 43 -2.58 5.80 -1.37
CA ALA A 43 -1.84 6.29 -2.52
C ALA A 43 -0.31 6.29 -2.30
N ARG A 44 0.17 6.72 -1.12
CA ARG A 44 1.61 6.74 -0.79
C ARG A 44 2.24 5.36 -0.67
N ILE A 45 1.54 4.42 -0.03
CA ILE A 45 2.00 3.02 0.09
C ILE A 45 2.06 2.36 -1.29
N SER A 46 1.07 2.63 -2.14
CA SER A 46 1.03 2.11 -3.51
C SER A 46 2.22 2.60 -4.35
N LEU A 47 2.64 3.86 -4.18
CA LEU A 47 3.80 4.42 -4.90
C LEU A 47 5.13 3.78 -4.47
N LEU A 48 5.28 3.45 -3.18
CA LEU A 48 6.46 2.70 -2.71
C LEU A 48 6.46 1.26 -3.23
N ALA A 49 5.28 0.62 -3.33
CA ALA A 49 5.15 -0.70 -3.92
C ALA A 49 5.53 -0.71 -5.42
N ILE A 50 5.24 0.37 -6.17
CA ILE A 50 5.70 0.56 -7.55
C ILE A 50 7.23 0.55 -7.64
N SER A 51 7.88 1.36 -6.80
CA SER A 51 9.35 1.44 -6.75
C SER A 51 9.97 0.10 -6.34
N LEU A 52 9.42 -0.56 -5.32
CA LEU A 52 9.90 -1.86 -4.88
C LEU A 52 9.74 -2.95 -5.95
N GLY A 53 8.58 -2.99 -6.60
CA GLY A 53 8.33 -3.93 -7.69
C GLY A 53 9.29 -3.72 -8.85
N SER A 54 9.50 -2.47 -9.29
CA SER A 54 10.38 -2.16 -10.41
C SER A 54 11.85 -2.48 -10.10
N ALA A 55 12.33 -2.20 -8.88
CA ALA A 55 13.65 -2.64 -8.44
C ALA A 55 13.78 -4.17 -8.44
N GLY A 56 12.74 -4.89 -7.97
CA GLY A 56 12.72 -6.34 -8.00
C GLY A 56 12.80 -6.89 -9.44
N LEU A 57 12.01 -6.33 -10.35
CA LEU A 57 12.00 -6.71 -11.76
C LEU A 57 13.36 -6.40 -12.42
N GLY A 58 13.96 -5.25 -12.09
CA GLY A 58 15.32 -4.90 -12.48
C GLY A 58 16.33 -5.95 -12.03
N GLY A 59 16.20 -6.44 -10.79
CA GLY A 59 17.02 -7.54 -10.27
C GLY A 59 16.83 -8.87 -11.03
N ALA A 60 15.60 -9.18 -11.47
CA ALA A 60 15.33 -10.36 -12.29
C ALA A 60 15.96 -10.26 -13.69
N TRP A 61 15.86 -9.10 -14.33
CA TRP A 61 16.55 -8.82 -15.60
C TRP A 61 18.08 -8.87 -15.45
N GLN A 62 18.62 -8.38 -14.33
CA GLN A 62 20.04 -8.49 -14.02
C GLN A 62 20.46 -9.96 -13.86
N ALA A 63 19.69 -10.77 -13.14
CA ALA A 63 20.00 -12.19 -12.96
C ALA A 63 19.97 -12.96 -14.29
N ALA A 64 19.09 -12.56 -15.22
CA ALA A 64 19.01 -13.21 -16.53
C ALA A 64 20.23 -12.95 -17.42
N THR A 65 21.02 -11.92 -17.16
CA THR A 65 22.23 -11.62 -17.94
C THR A 65 23.24 -12.77 -17.92
N SER A 66 23.35 -13.49 -16.81
CA SER A 66 24.28 -14.62 -16.68
C SER A 66 23.76 -15.93 -17.29
N VAL A 67 22.46 -16.02 -17.59
CA VAL A 67 21.82 -17.27 -18.04
C VAL A 67 21.39 -17.22 -19.50
N ALA A 68 20.86 -16.08 -19.94
CA ALA A 68 20.18 -15.91 -21.22
C ALA A 68 20.75 -14.73 -22.04
N SER A 69 21.93 -14.22 -21.68
CA SER A 69 22.56 -13.04 -22.32
C SER A 69 21.61 -11.82 -22.43
N ALA A 70 20.71 -11.68 -21.45
CA ALA A 70 19.75 -10.59 -21.43
C ALA A 70 20.44 -9.22 -21.38
N TRP A 71 19.78 -8.19 -21.89
CA TRP A 71 20.34 -6.85 -21.95
C TRP A 71 20.32 -6.20 -20.56
N ILE A 72 21.51 -5.96 -20.01
CA ILE A 72 21.68 -5.34 -18.69
C ILE A 72 21.06 -3.94 -18.63
N GLN A 73 20.99 -3.24 -19.76
CA GLN A 73 20.42 -1.90 -19.88
C GLN A 73 18.94 -1.84 -19.44
N ILE A 74 18.18 -2.93 -19.61
CA ILE A 74 16.79 -2.99 -19.13
C ILE A 74 16.75 -2.96 -17.59
N SER A 75 17.68 -3.67 -16.95
CA SER A 75 17.86 -3.62 -15.50
C SER A 75 18.19 -2.20 -15.04
N ASP A 76 19.12 -1.53 -15.72
CA ASP A 76 19.57 -0.17 -15.39
C ASP A 76 18.40 0.81 -15.42
N VAL A 77 17.60 0.79 -16.50
CA VAL A 77 16.43 1.67 -16.64
C VAL A 77 15.42 1.41 -15.52
N LEU A 78 15.13 0.14 -15.20
CA LEU A 78 14.21 -0.22 -14.13
C LEU A 78 14.71 0.26 -12.75
N PHE A 79 16.01 0.12 -12.48
CA PHE A 79 16.62 0.63 -11.24
C PHE A 79 16.65 2.16 -11.16
N VAL A 80 16.93 2.85 -12.27
CA VAL A 80 16.88 4.32 -12.32
C VAL A 80 15.46 4.82 -12.06
N ILE A 81 14.46 4.27 -12.74
CA ILE A 81 13.04 4.64 -12.52
C ILE A 81 12.65 4.37 -11.07
N SER A 82 12.99 3.18 -10.55
CA SER A 82 12.73 2.81 -9.17
C SER A 82 13.35 3.81 -8.17
N GLY A 83 14.62 4.15 -8.38
CA GLY A 83 15.38 5.08 -7.54
C GLY A 83 14.82 6.50 -7.58
N LEU A 84 14.44 7.01 -8.76
CA LEU A 84 13.81 8.32 -8.88
C LEU A 84 12.49 8.39 -8.10
N VAL A 85 11.62 7.39 -8.27
CA VAL A 85 10.36 7.32 -7.52
C VAL A 85 10.64 7.25 -6.02
N TRP A 86 11.59 6.42 -5.59
CA TRP A 86 11.97 6.28 -4.20
C TRP A 86 12.51 7.59 -3.60
N VAL A 87 13.43 8.28 -4.28
CA VAL A 87 14.00 9.56 -3.81
C VAL A 87 12.92 10.62 -3.67
N VAL A 88 12.02 10.75 -4.65
CA VAL A 88 10.93 11.74 -4.60
C VAL A 88 10.01 11.48 -3.40
N LEU A 89 9.65 10.21 -3.16
CA LEU A 89 8.79 9.84 -2.03
C LEU A 89 9.48 10.01 -0.68
N LEU A 90 10.76 9.65 -0.59
CA LEU A 90 11.57 9.83 0.61
C LEU A 90 11.72 11.32 0.93
N ALA A 91 12.02 12.15 -0.07
CA ALA A 91 12.10 13.60 0.08
C ALA A 91 10.75 14.19 0.52
N ALA A 92 9.64 13.72 -0.05
CA ALA A 92 8.31 14.12 0.39
C ALA A 92 8.05 13.73 1.85
N TYR A 93 8.40 12.51 2.27
CA TYR A 93 8.26 12.06 3.66
C TYR A 93 9.07 12.94 4.63
N VAL A 94 10.33 13.23 4.29
CA VAL A 94 11.21 14.08 5.10
C VAL A 94 10.67 15.51 5.19
N ARG A 95 10.26 16.11 4.06
CA ARG A 95 9.69 17.48 4.00
C ARG A 95 8.42 17.64 4.82
N HIS A 96 7.60 16.60 4.92
CA HIS A 96 6.38 16.61 5.75
C HIS A 96 6.66 16.30 7.23
N GLY A 97 7.93 16.32 7.65
CA GLY A 97 8.33 16.14 9.04
C GLY A 97 8.36 14.67 9.51
N GLY A 98 8.29 13.70 8.59
CA GLY A 98 8.39 12.28 8.90
C GLY A 98 9.74 11.89 9.52
N ALA A 99 10.80 12.66 9.24
CA ALA A 99 12.13 12.47 9.82
C ALA A 99 12.21 12.83 11.32
N ARG A 100 11.18 13.45 11.92
CA ARG A 100 11.17 13.73 13.36
C ARG A 100 10.96 12.43 14.13
N TRP A 101 11.83 12.16 15.11
CA TRP A 101 11.82 10.94 15.93
C TRP A 101 10.45 10.58 16.52
N ARG A 102 9.67 11.58 16.94
CA ARG A 102 8.30 11.37 17.47
C ARG A 102 7.36 10.77 16.42
N ASN A 103 7.36 11.34 15.22
CA ASN A 103 6.50 10.91 14.10
C ASN A 103 6.94 9.54 13.58
N LEU A 104 8.25 9.31 13.49
CA LEU A 104 8.81 8.05 13.05
C LEU A 104 8.45 6.92 14.04
N ARG A 105 8.47 7.21 15.35
CA ARG A 105 8.03 6.27 16.39
C ARG A 105 6.52 6.02 16.37
N GLU A 106 5.71 7.02 16.01
CA GLU A 106 4.26 6.90 15.82
C GLU A 106 3.92 6.06 14.59
N ASP A 107 4.55 6.33 13.44
CA ASP A 107 4.38 5.55 12.21
C ASP A 107 4.79 4.08 12.40
N LEU A 108 5.89 3.82 13.13
CA LEU A 108 6.35 2.47 13.47
C LEU A 108 5.43 1.74 14.46
N ARG A 109 4.59 2.44 15.21
CA ARG A 109 3.60 1.83 16.13
C ARG A 109 2.28 1.54 15.43
N HIS A 110 2.03 2.12 14.26
CA HIS A 110 0.77 1.96 13.56
C HIS A 110 0.77 0.62 12.79
N PRO A 111 -0.22 -0.27 12.99
CA PRO A 111 -0.21 -1.64 12.48
C PRO A 111 -0.06 -1.75 10.94
N GLY A 112 -0.59 -0.79 10.17
CA GLY A 112 -0.38 -0.72 8.72
C GLY A 112 0.81 0.12 8.23
N GLN A 113 1.28 1.13 8.97
CA GLN A 113 2.34 2.04 8.48
C GLN A 113 3.75 1.53 8.80
N GLY A 114 3.92 0.77 9.89
CA GLY A 114 5.20 0.15 10.24
C GLY A 114 5.71 -0.79 9.15
N PHE A 115 4.81 -1.49 8.44
CA PHE A 115 5.17 -2.35 7.30
C PHE A 115 5.64 -1.54 6.08
N ALA A 116 5.00 -0.42 5.77
CA ALA A 116 5.38 0.42 4.65
C ALA A 116 6.77 1.07 4.84
N LEU A 117 7.16 1.37 6.07
CA LEU A 117 8.51 1.86 6.38
C LEU A 117 9.61 0.84 6.08
N ALA A 118 9.32 -0.46 6.10
CA ALA A 118 10.28 -1.50 5.74
C ALA A 118 10.66 -1.44 4.25
N TYR A 119 9.81 -0.89 3.38
CA TYR A 119 10.12 -0.74 1.96
C TYR A 119 11.26 0.23 1.70
N VAL A 120 11.43 1.26 2.53
CA VAL A 120 12.47 2.27 2.34
C VAL A 120 13.88 1.66 2.35
N PRO A 121 14.30 0.93 3.41
CA PRO A 121 15.61 0.29 3.41
C PRO A 121 15.72 -0.88 2.42
N ILE A 122 14.63 -1.60 2.13
CA ILE A 122 14.67 -2.70 1.14
C ILE A 122 14.97 -2.16 -0.26
N ILE A 123 14.28 -1.10 -0.69
CA ILE A 123 14.54 -0.45 -1.98
C ILE A 123 15.97 0.10 -2.01
N GLY A 124 16.42 0.72 -0.91
CA GLY A 124 17.80 1.18 -0.75
C GLY A 124 18.83 0.08 -0.98
N MET A 125 18.67 -1.07 -0.32
CA MET A 125 19.56 -2.24 -0.52
C MET A 125 19.57 -2.73 -1.97
N LEU A 126 18.40 -2.81 -2.61
CA LEU A 126 18.29 -3.27 -4.00
C LEU A 126 19.03 -2.32 -4.96
N ILE A 127 18.80 -1.02 -4.83
CA ILE A 127 19.45 0.02 -5.65
C ILE A 127 20.96 -0.01 -5.42
N THR A 128 21.39 0.03 -4.16
CA THR A 128 22.82 0.03 -3.82
C THR A 128 23.51 -1.24 -4.31
N GLY A 129 22.86 -2.41 -4.20
CA GLY A 129 23.36 -3.66 -4.73
C GLY A 129 23.58 -3.61 -6.24
N HIS A 130 22.64 -3.06 -7.00
CA HIS A 130 22.77 -2.91 -8.46
C HIS A 130 23.89 -1.93 -8.84
N PHE A 131 23.93 -0.75 -8.24
CA PHE A 131 24.91 0.29 -8.58
C PHE A 131 26.31 0.06 -7.98
N SER A 132 26.48 -0.94 -7.11
CA SER A 132 27.81 -1.33 -6.57
C SER A 132 28.85 -1.61 -7.66
N ARG A 133 28.41 -2.03 -8.85
CA ARG A 133 29.25 -2.24 -10.04
C ARG A 133 30.00 -0.98 -10.52
N PHE A 134 29.60 0.22 -10.10
CA PHE A 134 30.24 1.49 -10.46
C PHE A 134 31.14 2.05 -9.35
N GLY A 135 31.12 1.47 -8.15
CA GLY A 135 31.85 1.99 -6.99
C GLY A 135 31.56 1.18 -5.74
N GLU A 136 32.47 0.27 -5.41
CA GLU A 136 32.26 -0.73 -4.35
C GLU A 136 32.28 -0.13 -2.94
N GLU A 137 33.20 0.81 -2.67
CA GLU A 137 33.41 1.32 -1.31
C GLU A 137 32.20 2.12 -0.80
N GLY A 138 31.70 3.07 -1.61
CA GLY A 138 30.51 3.84 -1.27
C GLY A 138 29.25 2.96 -1.19
N ALA A 139 29.12 1.99 -2.10
CA ALA A 139 28.00 1.06 -2.09
C ALA A 139 28.01 0.16 -0.86
N ARG A 140 29.17 -0.31 -0.41
CA ARG A 140 29.29 -1.17 0.79
C ARG A 140 28.73 -0.48 2.03
N TRP A 141 29.13 0.78 2.26
CA TRP A 141 28.66 1.54 3.41
C TRP A 141 27.17 1.90 3.31
N ALA A 142 26.72 2.33 2.13
CA ALA A 142 25.29 2.59 1.91
C ALA A 142 24.44 1.33 2.14
N TYR A 143 24.90 0.17 1.65
CA TYR A 143 24.21 -1.10 1.83
C TYR A 143 24.17 -1.50 3.31
N ALA A 144 25.29 -1.36 4.04
CA ALA A 144 25.35 -1.64 5.46
C ALA A 144 24.35 -0.78 6.26
N VAL A 145 24.24 0.51 5.95
CA VAL A 145 23.26 1.40 6.59
C VAL A 145 21.83 0.91 6.34
N PHE A 146 21.48 0.56 5.10
CA PHE A 146 20.15 0.05 4.80
C PHE A 146 19.86 -1.32 5.41
N VAL A 147 20.84 -2.22 5.46
CA VAL A 147 20.74 -3.52 6.16
C VAL A 147 20.42 -3.33 7.63
N VAL A 148 21.17 -2.46 8.32
CA VAL A 148 20.95 -2.18 9.74
C VAL A 148 19.56 -1.59 9.95
N ALA A 149 19.16 -0.62 9.11
CA ALA A 149 17.82 -0.05 9.17
C ALA A 149 16.72 -1.10 8.95
N ALA A 150 16.86 -1.99 7.96
CA ALA A 150 15.92 -3.07 7.69
C ALA A 150 15.85 -4.06 8.86
N ALA A 151 17.00 -4.45 9.43
CA ALA A 151 17.06 -5.36 10.56
C ALA A 151 16.38 -4.78 11.81
N LEU A 152 16.56 -3.49 12.08
CA LEU A 152 15.89 -2.81 13.18
C LEU A 152 14.37 -2.77 13.00
N VAL A 153 13.89 -2.49 11.78
CA VAL A 153 12.45 -2.52 11.46
C VAL A 153 11.90 -3.93 11.62
N ALA A 154 12.58 -4.93 11.06
CA ALA A 154 12.17 -6.34 11.14
C ALA A 154 12.13 -6.86 12.59
N ALA A 155 13.20 -6.65 13.36
CA ALA A 155 13.28 -7.04 14.77
C ALA A 155 12.15 -6.39 15.58
N ARG A 156 11.77 -5.15 15.26
CA ARG A 156 10.67 -4.47 15.94
C ARG A 156 9.29 -4.99 15.54
N LEU A 157 9.05 -5.26 14.26
CA LEU A 157 7.81 -5.90 13.81
C LEU A 157 7.63 -7.27 14.47
N LEU A 158 8.72 -8.04 14.52
CA LEU A 158 8.76 -9.33 15.20
C LEU A 158 8.47 -9.19 16.70
N ALA A 159 9.10 -8.23 17.39
CA ALA A 159 8.83 -7.95 18.79
C ALA A 159 7.37 -7.53 19.03
N HIS A 160 6.78 -6.74 18.12
CA HIS A 160 5.37 -6.35 18.20
C HIS A 160 4.42 -7.55 18.09
N TRP A 161 4.72 -8.49 17.18
CA TRP A 161 3.94 -9.73 17.06
C TRP A 161 4.02 -10.60 18.31
N PHE A 162 5.22 -10.76 18.89
CA PHE A 162 5.40 -11.51 20.12
C PHE A 162 4.81 -10.85 21.37
N THR A 163 4.64 -9.52 21.38
CA THR A 163 4.15 -8.77 22.55
C THR A 163 2.65 -8.47 22.55
N GLY A 164 1.90 -8.84 21.50
CA GLY A 164 0.43 -8.76 21.57
C GLY A 164 -0.34 -8.71 20.24
N GLY A 165 0.30 -8.84 19.08
CA GLY A 165 -0.34 -8.52 17.79
C GLY A 165 -1.15 -9.63 17.09
N LEU A 166 -1.14 -10.88 17.58
CA LEU A 166 -1.81 -11.98 16.87
C LEU A 166 -3.34 -11.83 16.82
N GLY A 167 -3.96 -11.22 17.84
CA GLY A 167 -5.41 -10.95 17.87
C GLY A 167 -5.84 -9.83 16.91
N ASP A 168 -5.08 -8.74 16.83
CA ASP A 168 -5.38 -7.58 15.98
C ASP A 168 -5.19 -7.87 14.50
N LEU A 169 -4.23 -8.74 14.14
CA LEU A 169 -3.97 -9.12 12.75
C LEU A 169 -5.14 -9.92 12.15
N VAL A 170 -5.70 -10.86 12.92
CA VAL A 170 -6.86 -11.68 12.49
C VAL A 170 -8.12 -10.82 12.42
N ALA A 171 -8.33 -9.91 13.37
CA ALA A 171 -9.44 -8.95 13.34
C ALA A 171 -9.33 -7.94 12.17
N PHE A 172 -8.11 -7.55 11.80
CA PHE A 172 -7.85 -6.67 10.65
C PHE A 172 -8.04 -7.37 9.30
N MET A 173 -7.75 -8.68 9.19
CA MET A 173 -7.88 -9.46 7.94
C MET A 173 -9.31 -9.88 7.62
N LEU A 174 -10.20 -9.96 8.61
CA LEU A 174 -11.56 -10.48 8.44
C LEU A 174 -12.48 -9.62 7.55
N PRO A 175 -12.40 -8.27 7.52
CA PRO A 175 -13.23 -7.45 6.63
C PRO A 175 -12.67 -7.29 5.21
N THR A 176 -11.37 -7.55 4.98
CA THR A 176 -10.66 -7.13 3.75
C THR A 176 -10.65 -8.16 2.62
N LEU A 177 -11.07 -9.40 2.88
CA LEU A 177 -11.07 -10.47 1.88
C LEU A 177 -12.21 -10.35 0.83
N ARG A 178 -13.04 -9.31 0.91
CA ARG A 178 -14.27 -9.17 0.11
C ARG A 178 -14.38 -7.86 -0.67
N GLU A 179 -13.28 -7.34 -1.21
CA GLU A 179 -13.34 -6.24 -2.19
C GLU A 179 -12.75 -6.66 -3.55
N ARG A 180 -13.63 -6.83 -4.54
CA ARG A 180 -13.35 -7.20 -5.94
C ARG A 180 -13.27 -5.95 -6.85
N SER A 181 -12.57 -4.91 -6.42
CA SER A 181 -12.40 -3.69 -7.22
C SER A 181 -10.92 -3.52 -7.54
N PHE A 182 -10.55 -3.13 -8.75
CA PHE A 182 -9.16 -2.78 -9.06
C PHE A 182 -8.76 -1.55 -8.23
N HIS A 183 -7.73 -1.68 -7.39
CA HIS A 183 -7.13 -0.57 -6.64
C HIS A 183 -5.60 -0.64 -6.74
N THR A 184 -4.93 0.52 -6.68
CA THR A 184 -3.47 0.65 -6.82
C THR A 184 -2.68 -0.20 -5.80
N GLY A 185 -3.34 -0.67 -4.73
CA GLY A 185 -2.81 -1.66 -3.79
C GLY A 185 -2.42 -3.01 -4.41
N LEU A 186 -2.85 -3.33 -5.64
CA LEU A 186 -2.39 -4.53 -6.38
C LEU A 186 -0.87 -4.54 -6.59
N TRP A 187 -0.21 -3.37 -6.56
CA TRP A 187 1.25 -3.28 -6.59
C TRP A 187 1.92 -3.99 -5.41
N ILE A 188 1.22 -4.31 -4.32
CA ILE A 188 1.78 -5.11 -3.21
C ILE A 188 2.20 -6.51 -3.68
N TYR A 189 1.55 -7.06 -4.71
CA TYR A 189 1.88 -8.36 -5.30
C TYR A 189 3.04 -8.30 -6.30
N SER A 190 3.44 -7.10 -6.73
CA SER A 190 4.55 -6.92 -7.66
C SER A 190 5.88 -7.40 -7.07
N PHE A 191 6.09 -7.18 -5.76
CA PHE A 191 7.31 -7.59 -5.08
C PHE A 191 7.45 -9.12 -4.99
N PRO A 192 6.47 -9.90 -4.47
CA PRO A 192 6.55 -11.36 -4.49
C PRO A 192 6.76 -11.93 -5.89
N VAL A 193 6.09 -11.39 -6.91
CA VAL A 193 6.28 -11.83 -8.31
C VAL A 193 7.70 -11.58 -8.78
N ALA A 194 8.24 -10.38 -8.54
CA ALA A 194 9.59 -10.02 -8.93
C ALA A 194 10.67 -10.82 -8.18
N ALA A 195 10.50 -10.99 -6.86
CA ALA A 195 11.39 -11.78 -6.02
C ALA A 195 11.40 -13.26 -6.45
N THR A 196 10.22 -13.83 -6.70
CA THR A 196 10.07 -15.21 -7.20
C THR A 196 10.74 -15.37 -8.56
N THR A 197 10.54 -14.41 -9.47
CA THR A 197 11.18 -14.43 -10.80
C THR A 197 12.70 -14.40 -10.67
N ASN A 198 13.24 -13.49 -9.86
CA ASN A 198 14.68 -13.39 -9.61
C ASN A 198 15.24 -14.69 -9.01
N PHE A 199 14.58 -15.23 -7.99
CA PHE A 199 14.98 -16.49 -7.36
C PHE A 199 14.94 -17.66 -8.34
N LEU A 200 13.88 -17.79 -9.14
CA LEU A 200 13.75 -18.85 -10.14
C LEU A 200 14.83 -18.75 -11.21
N VAL A 201 15.17 -17.54 -11.69
CA VAL A 201 16.27 -17.36 -12.66
C VAL A 201 17.61 -17.81 -12.08
N ARG A 202 17.88 -17.50 -10.80
CA ARG A 202 19.11 -17.95 -10.12
C ARG A 202 19.11 -19.45 -9.87
N TRP A 203 17.96 -20.00 -9.51
CA TRP A 203 17.80 -21.42 -9.25
C TRP A 203 17.94 -22.26 -10.53
N THR A 204 17.35 -21.84 -11.66
CA THR A 204 17.51 -22.54 -12.94
C THR A 204 18.96 -22.55 -13.41
N SER A 205 19.72 -21.50 -13.10
CA SER A 205 21.17 -21.45 -13.31
C SER A 205 21.91 -22.44 -12.43
N ALA A 206 21.59 -22.50 -11.14
CA ALA A 206 22.29 -23.34 -10.17
C ALA A 206 21.96 -24.84 -10.32
N ALA A 207 20.75 -25.17 -10.76
CA ALA A 207 20.28 -26.53 -10.95
C ALA A 207 20.58 -27.09 -12.36
N GLU A 208 21.28 -26.34 -13.21
CA GLU A 208 21.66 -26.73 -14.58
C GLU A 208 20.51 -27.27 -15.44
N VAL A 209 19.33 -26.67 -15.32
CA VAL A 209 18.11 -27.17 -15.96
C VAL A 209 18.26 -27.20 -17.50
N PRO A 210 17.90 -28.30 -18.19
CA PRO A 210 17.87 -28.34 -19.64
C PRO A 210 16.92 -27.28 -20.21
N GLY A 211 17.37 -26.52 -21.21
CA GLY A 211 16.56 -25.43 -21.78
C GLY A 211 16.37 -24.22 -20.84
N ARG A 212 17.27 -24.04 -19.84
CA ARG A 212 17.23 -22.91 -18.88
C ARG A 212 17.00 -21.54 -19.52
N GLU A 213 17.54 -21.31 -20.71
CA GLU A 213 17.36 -20.05 -21.43
C GLU A 213 15.89 -19.80 -21.80
N THR A 214 15.20 -20.81 -22.36
CA THR A 214 13.77 -20.73 -22.68
C THR A 214 12.92 -20.51 -21.43
N VAL A 215 13.27 -21.17 -20.32
CA VAL A 215 12.59 -20.99 -19.03
C VAL A 215 12.78 -19.55 -18.53
N VAL A 216 14.00 -19.03 -18.54
CA VAL A 216 14.31 -17.66 -18.11
C VAL A 216 13.58 -16.63 -18.97
N TRP A 217 13.58 -16.76 -20.30
CA TRP A 217 12.85 -15.85 -21.17
C TRP A 217 11.34 -15.87 -20.92
N THR A 218 10.78 -17.07 -20.68
CA THR A 218 9.35 -17.24 -20.36
C THR A 218 9.00 -16.55 -19.03
N LEU A 219 9.81 -16.77 -17.99
CA LEU A 219 9.65 -16.13 -16.68
C LEU A 219 9.72 -14.61 -16.79
N LEU A 220 10.69 -14.08 -17.54
CA LEU A 220 10.82 -12.64 -17.78
C LEU A 220 9.64 -12.05 -18.55
N ALA A 221 9.16 -12.74 -19.59
CA ALA A 221 8.03 -12.29 -20.40
C ALA A 221 6.75 -12.22 -19.57
N VAL A 222 6.47 -13.25 -18.78
CA VAL A 222 5.30 -13.29 -17.89
C VAL A 222 5.39 -12.19 -16.83
N ALA A 223 6.52 -12.06 -16.15
CA ALA A 223 6.71 -11.04 -15.12
C ALA A 223 6.61 -9.62 -15.70
N SER A 224 7.34 -9.34 -16.78
CA SER A 224 7.35 -8.02 -17.44
C SER A 224 5.98 -7.66 -18.00
N GLY A 225 5.28 -8.63 -18.61
CA GLY A 225 3.90 -8.45 -19.09
C GLY A 225 2.93 -8.11 -17.97
N GLY A 226 3.00 -8.81 -16.83
CA GLY A 226 2.19 -8.50 -15.65
C GLY A 226 2.44 -7.09 -15.11
N PHE A 227 3.70 -6.68 -15.04
CA PHE A 227 4.09 -5.31 -14.64
C PHE A 227 3.61 -4.24 -15.62
N LEU A 228 3.68 -4.51 -16.92
CA LEU A 228 3.19 -3.59 -17.95
C LEU A 228 1.67 -3.43 -17.85
N LEU A 229 0.92 -4.52 -17.65
CA LEU A 229 -0.52 -4.47 -17.43
C LEU A 229 -0.87 -3.67 -16.16
N LEU A 230 -0.14 -3.87 -15.06
CA LEU A 230 -0.31 -3.08 -13.83
C LEU A 230 -0.03 -1.60 -14.06
N GLY A 231 1.04 -1.27 -14.79
CA GLY A 231 1.40 0.10 -15.14
C GLY A 231 0.33 0.77 -15.99
N VAL A 232 -0.12 0.11 -17.06
CA VAL A 232 -1.20 0.62 -17.94
C VAL A 232 -2.49 0.82 -17.15
N ALA A 233 -2.90 -0.16 -16.34
CA ALA A 233 -4.10 -0.04 -15.53
C ALA A 233 -4.01 1.11 -14.51
N THR A 234 -2.81 1.36 -13.95
CA THR A 234 -2.55 2.51 -13.06
C THR A 234 -2.71 3.83 -13.81
N LEU A 235 -2.15 3.95 -15.02
CA LEU A 235 -2.27 5.15 -15.86
C LEU A 235 -3.72 5.42 -16.29
N VAL A 236 -4.45 4.38 -16.70
CA VAL A 236 -5.86 4.48 -17.11
C VAL A 236 -6.74 4.93 -15.93
N HIS A 237 -6.51 4.37 -14.74
CA HIS A 237 -7.28 4.75 -13.56
C HIS A 237 -6.98 6.18 -13.11
N GLY A 238 -5.71 6.61 -13.14
CA GLY A 238 -5.31 7.99 -12.85
C GLY A 238 -5.85 9.02 -13.85
N GLY A 239 -5.84 8.67 -15.15
CA GLY A 239 -6.34 9.54 -16.22
C GLY A 239 -7.86 9.78 -16.16
N ARG A 240 -8.65 8.78 -15.71
CA ARG A 240 -10.09 8.94 -15.51
C ARG A 240 -10.42 9.93 -14.39
N HIS A 241 -9.64 9.95 -13.30
CA HIS A 241 -9.82 10.90 -12.21
C HIS A 241 -9.46 12.35 -12.59
N TRP A 242 -8.45 12.53 -13.45
CA TRP A 242 -8.04 13.87 -13.89
C TRP A 242 -9.08 14.55 -14.79
N ARG A 243 -9.68 13.79 -15.73
CA ARG A 243 -10.71 14.30 -16.65
C ARG A 243 -11.98 14.76 -15.92
N LEU A 244 -12.33 14.15 -14.79
CA LEU A 244 -13.50 14.56 -14.00
C LEU A 244 -13.27 15.86 -13.20
N ARG A 245 -12.01 16.19 -12.85
CA ARG A 245 -11.68 17.46 -12.16
C ARG A 245 -11.57 18.65 -13.10
N THR A 246 -11.18 18.42 -14.35
CA THR A 246 -11.04 19.49 -15.36
C THR A 246 -12.34 19.81 -16.10
N GLY A 247 -13.41 19.05 -15.85
CA GLY A 247 -14.71 19.20 -16.52
C GLY A 247 -15.75 20.09 -15.84
N ARG A 248 -15.41 20.87 -14.79
CA ARG A 248 -16.28 21.94 -14.27
C ARG A 248 -15.85 23.30 -14.84
N PRO A 249 -16.46 23.78 -15.93
CA PRO A 249 -16.53 25.22 -16.15
C PRO A 249 -17.46 25.78 -15.07
N GLU A 250 -16.93 26.59 -14.16
CA GLU A 250 -17.74 27.49 -13.35
C GLU A 250 -18.38 28.49 -14.30
N LEU A 251 -19.62 28.25 -14.68
CA LEU A 251 -20.45 29.24 -15.37
C LEU A 251 -20.95 30.21 -14.30
N GLY A 252 -20.32 31.37 -14.26
CA GLY A 252 -20.91 32.59 -13.69
C GLY A 252 -21.99 33.15 -14.61
#